data_AF-J9ZAQ4-F1
#
_entry.id   AF-J9ZAQ4-F1
#
_cell.length_a   1.000
_cell.length_b   1.000
_cell.length_c   1.000
_cell.angle_alpha   90.00
_cell.angle_beta   90.00
_cell.angle_gamma   90.00
#
_symmetry.space_group_name_H-M   'P 1'
#
loop_
_entity.id
_entity.type
_entity.pdbx_description
1 polymer ?
#
loop_
_entity_poly.entity_id
_entity_poly.type
_entity_poly.pdbx_seq_one_letter_code
_entity_poly.pdbx_strand_id
1 'polypeptide(L)'
;MTEKDTTDPSCVTRLHFQAKECIRSLAGKILSGDIPLDFRLWSGAGVAVVYRRPHRPPKLKEWYPDPRFLETRHAPQVSWIFEELWKGFHTFLDSKSKARFYERLTDAALSCSGTPEEKRDGKFSLSRQNLLLAILVEAVLFEQDLRTSSPAPSSLSSGETADTDRKLHARPETFLERRRFLEQVLAEVHPSGKNAG
;
A
#
# COMPACT_ATOMS: atom_id res chain seq x y z
N MET A 1 -31.49 21.03 -6.83
CA MET A 1 -31.09 20.97 -5.41
C MET A 1 -29.73 20.29 -5.37
N THR A 2 -28.66 21.05 -5.20
CA THR A 2 -27.29 20.56 -5.17
C THR A 2 -26.82 20.60 -3.72
N GLU A 3 -26.72 19.43 -3.09
CA GLU A 3 -26.09 19.29 -1.79
C GLU A 3 -24.59 19.60 -1.95
N LYS A 4 -24.16 20.71 -1.36
CA LYS A 4 -22.73 21.05 -1.23
C LYS A 4 -22.17 20.19 -0.09
N ASP A 5 -21.51 19.12 -0.48
CA ASP A 5 -20.71 18.29 0.42
C ASP A 5 -19.55 19.15 0.96
N THR A 6 -19.76 19.75 2.14
CA THR A 6 -18.81 20.67 2.77
C THR A 6 -18.01 19.86 3.78
N THR A 7 -17.16 18.96 3.28
CA THR A 7 -16.29 18.15 4.13
C THR A 7 -15.26 19.07 4.80
N ASP A 8 -15.32 19.14 6.13
CA ASP A 8 -14.41 19.96 6.95
C ASP A 8 -12.94 19.60 6.62
N PRO A 9 -12.10 20.57 6.19
CA PRO A 9 -10.69 20.33 5.91
C PRO A 9 -9.91 19.79 7.12
N SER A 10 -10.38 20.01 8.35
CA SER A 10 -9.81 19.42 9.57
C SER A 10 -10.03 17.91 9.65
N CYS A 11 -11.18 17.43 9.16
CA CYS A 11 -11.54 16.02 9.11
C CYS A 11 -10.69 15.29 8.07
N VAL A 12 -10.56 15.87 6.87
CA VAL A 12 -9.67 15.34 5.82
C VAL A 12 -8.22 15.25 6.34
N THR A 13 -7.72 16.32 6.96
CA THR A 13 -6.35 16.35 7.52
C THR A 13 -6.12 15.29 8.60
N ARG A 14 -7.10 15.03 9.48
CA ARG A 14 -7.05 13.99 10.52
C ARG A 14 -7.15 12.57 9.96
N LEU A 15 -7.93 12.36 8.91
CA LEU A 15 -8.08 11.05 8.26
C LEU A 15 -6.78 10.61 7.56
N HIS A 16 -6.07 11.54 6.90
CA HIS A 16 -4.76 11.28 6.31
C HIS A 16 -3.67 11.00 7.37
N PHE A 17 -3.80 11.53 8.58
CA PHE A 17 -2.88 11.24 9.68
C PHE A 17 -2.93 9.77 10.10
N GLN A 18 -4.13 9.16 10.14
CA GLN A 18 -4.29 7.73 10.49
C GLN A 18 -3.63 6.80 9.46
N ALA A 19 -3.78 7.09 8.16
CA ALA A 19 -3.12 6.33 7.10
C ALA A 19 -1.59 6.40 7.22
N LYS A 20 -1.08 7.61 7.49
CA LYS A 20 0.35 7.85 7.66
C LYS A 20 0.94 7.13 8.86
N GLU A 21 0.30 7.21 10.02
CA GLU A 21 0.76 6.48 11.21
C GLU A 21 0.68 4.96 11.00
N CYS A 22 -0.34 4.47 10.29
CA CYS A 22 -0.43 3.07 9.90
C CYS A 22 0.76 2.67 9.01
N ILE A 23 1.04 3.42 7.93
CA ILE A 23 2.20 3.19 7.06
C ILE A 23 3.49 3.20 7.88
N ARG A 24 3.66 4.18 8.79
CA ARG A 24 4.86 4.34 9.62
C ARG A 24 5.08 3.12 10.53
N SER A 25 4.02 2.70 11.22
CA SER A 25 4.05 1.53 12.10
C SER A 25 4.40 0.25 11.32
N LEU A 26 3.78 0.06 10.15
CA LEU A 26 4.03 -1.09 9.29
C LEU A 26 5.45 -1.09 8.74
N ALA A 27 5.95 0.05 8.28
CA ALA A 27 7.32 0.19 7.79
C ALA A 27 8.33 -0.20 8.89
N GLY A 28 8.15 0.29 10.12
CA GLY A 28 9.01 -0.06 11.25
C GLY A 28 9.06 -1.56 11.53
N LYS A 29 7.91 -2.25 11.53
CA LYS A 29 7.81 -3.71 11.72
C LYS A 29 8.48 -4.50 10.59
N ILE A 30 8.23 -4.11 9.34
CA ILE A 30 8.77 -4.81 8.16
C ILE A 30 10.30 -4.65 8.08
N LEU A 31 10.79 -3.42 8.30
CA LEU A 31 12.23 -3.11 8.24
C LEU A 31 13.02 -3.75 9.38
N SER A 32 12.45 -3.83 10.59
CA SER A 32 13.06 -4.55 11.72
C SER A 32 12.98 -6.07 11.58
N GLY A 33 12.12 -6.58 10.68
CA GLY A 33 11.89 -8.01 10.48
C GLY A 33 10.94 -8.64 11.48
N ASP A 34 10.40 -7.86 12.42
CA ASP A 34 9.33 -8.25 13.34
C ASP A 34 7.99 -8.26 12.60
N ILE A 35 7.81 -9.26 11.74
CA ILE A 35 6.64 -9.39 10.86
C ILE A 35 5.65 -10.38 11.49
N PRO A 36 4.49 -9.89 11.98
CA PRO A 36 3.45 -10.75 12.52
C PRO A 36 2.81 -11.66 11.45
N LEU A 37 2.06 -12.63 11.94
CA LEU A 37 1.24 -13.53 11.14
C LEU A 37 -0.24 -13.25 11.43
N ASP A 38 -1.09 -13.30 10.42
CA ASP A 38 -2.53 -13.46 10.63
C ASP A 38 -2.93 -14.92 10.37
N PHE A 39 -3.67 -15.49 11.32
CA PHE A 39 -4.20 -16.85 11.20
C PHE A 39 -5.37 -16.93 10.22
N ARG A 40 -6.08 -15.82 9.99
CA ARG A 40 -7.16 -15.73 9.00
C ARG A 40 -6.62 -15.15 7.72
N LEU A 41 -6.76 -15.88 6.62
CA LEU A 41 -6.36 -15.37 5.31
C LEU A 41 -7.33 -14.29 4.82
N TRP A 42 -6.77 -13.23 4.25
CA TRP A 42 -7.53 -12.09 3.76
C TRP A 42 -8.44 -12.50 2.59
N SER A 43 -9.69 -12.05 2.68
CA SER A 43 -10.63 -12.07 1.57
C SER A 43 -11.53 -10.85 1.66
N GLY A 44 -11.49 -10.01 0.63
CA GLY A 44 -12.21 -8.75 0.62
C GLY A 44 -11.78 -7.87 -0.54
N ALA A 45 -12.61 -6.86 -0.86
CA ALA A 45 -12.31 -5.88 -1.90
C ALA A 45 -11.92 -6.48 -3.27
N GLY A 46 -12.55 -7.61 -3.63
CA GLY A 46 -12.27 -8.30 -4.90
C GLY A 46 -10.97 -9.12 -4.92
N VAL A 47 -10.27 -9.23 -3.79
CA VAL A 47 -9.00 -9.96 -3.65
C VAL A 47 -9.12 -11.08 -2.62
N ALA A 48 -8.44 -12.20 -2.87
CA ALA A 48 -8.26 -13.26 -1.89
C ALA A 48 -6.79 -13.70 -1.82
N VAL A 49 -6.23 -13.72 -0.62
CA VAL A 49 -4.88 -14.21 -0.35
C VAL A 49 -4.97 -15.69 -0.01
N VAL A 50 -4.21 -16.53 -0.72
CA VAL A 50 -4.32 -17.99 -0.59
C VAL A 50 -2.93 -18.63 -0.63
N TYR A 51 -2.78 -19.78 0.05
CA TYR A 51 -1.60 -20.63 -0.15
C TYR A 51 -1.61 -21.32 -1.52
N ARG A 52 -2.81 -21.63 -2.00
CA ARG A 52 -3.06 -22.31 -3.28
C ARG A 52 -4.42 -21.89 -3.80
N ARG A 53 -4.54 -21.61 -5.09
CA ARG A 53 -5.84 -21.33 -5.71
C ARG A 53 -6.80 -22.51 -5.56
N PRO A 54 -8.03 -22.27 -5.04
CA PRO A 54 -9.04 -23.32 -4.95
C PRO A 54 -9.50 -23.70 -6.36
N HIS A 55 -9.72 -25.00 -6.59
CA HIS A 55 -10.38 -25.46 -7.81
C HIS A 55 -11.88 -25.18 -7.70
N ARG A 56 -12.45 -24.45 -8.66
CA ARG A 56 -13.90 -24.24 -8.76
C ARG A 56 -14.46 -24.78 -10.08
N PRO A 57 -15.64 -25.44 -10.03
CA PRO A 57 -16.34 -25.85 -11.24
C PRO A 57 -16.67 -24.64 -12.15
N PRO A 58 -16.58 -24.79 -13.48
CA PRO A 58 -16.86 -23.69 -14.43
C PRO A 58 -18.23 -23.04 -14.23
N LYS A 59 -19.26 -23.85 -13.93
CA LYS A 59 -20.65 -23.37 -13.74
C LYS A 59 -20.81 -22.38 -12.59
N LEU A 60 -19.94 -22.41 -11.57
CA LEU A 60 -19.98 -21.46 -10.45
C LEU A 60 -19.33 -20.11 -10.80
N LYS A 61 -18.43 -20.09 -11.78
CA LYS A 61 -17.70 -18.87 -12.19
C LYS A 61 -18.58 -17.88 -12.96
N GLU A 62 -19.62 -18.37 -13.63
CA GLU A 62 -20.58 -17.54 -14.36
C GLU A 62 -21.46 -16.71 -13.41
N TRP A 63 -21.77 -17.24 -12.23
CA TRP A 63 -22.63 -16.58 -11.24
C TRP A 63 -21.82 -15.71 -10.26
N TYR A 64 -20.59 -16.12 -9.97
CA TYR A 64 -19.69 -15.42 -9.07
C TYR A 64 -18.29 -15.39 -9.67
N PRO A 65 -17.84 -14.24 -10.20
CA PRO A 65 -16.49 -14.13 -10.71
C PRO A 65 -15.49 -14.43 -9.59
N ASP A 66 -14.42 -15.13 -9.95
CA ASP A 66 -13.36 -15.41 -9.00
C ASP A 66 -12.72 -14.09 -8.54
N PRO A 67 -12.45 -13.92 -7.23
CA PRO A 67 -11.65 -12.80 -6.79
C PRO A 67 -10.25 -12.91 -7.42
N ARG A 68 -9.53 -11.78 -7.46
CA ARG A 68 -8.11 -11.80 -7.80
C ARG A 68 -7.37 -12.59 -6.72
N PHE A 69 -6.81 -13.73 -7.10
CA PHE A 69 -6.06 -14.58 -6.19
C PHE A 69 -4.59 -14.20 -6.13
N LEU A 70 -4.14 -13.81 -4.94
CA LEU A 70 -2.73 -13.70 -4.58
C LEU A 70 -2.27 -15.02 -3.94
N GLU A 71 -1.68 -15.87 -4.76
CA GLU A 71 -1.13 -17.16 -4.32
C GLU A 71 0.30 -16.96 -3.80
N THR A 72 0.54 -17.24 -2.52
CA THR A 72 1.87 -17.07 -1.92
C THR A 72 2.05 -17.93 -0.68
N ARG A 73 3.26 -18.44 -0.46
CA ARG A 73 3.66 -19.10 0.79
C ARG A 73 3.65 -18.16 2.00
N HIS A 74 3.67 -16.85 1.76
CA HIS A 74 3.64 -15.80 2.79
C HIS A 74 2.22 -15.29 3.06
N ALA A 75 1.20 -16.11 2.76
CA ALA A 75 -0.21 -15.73 2.87
C ALA A 75 -0.60 -15.15 4.25
N PRO A 76 -0.11 -15.67 5.40
CA PRO A 76 -0.38 -15.07 6.71
C PRO A 76 0.16 -13.64 6.86
N GLN A 77 1.38 -13.37 6.40
CA GLN A 77 2.00 -12.05 6.51
C GLN A 77 1.34 -11.04 5.57
N VAL A 78 0.97 -11.49 4.38
CA VAL A 78 0.23 -10.66 3.42
C VAL A 78 -1.17 -10.35 3.93
N SER A 79 -1.84 -11.33 4.54
CA SER A 79 -3.15 -11.11 5.15
C SER A 79 -3.07 -10.14 6.32
N TRP A 80 -2.04 -10.26 7.15
CA TRP A 80 -1.75 -9.32 8.23
C TRP A 80 -1.60 -7.88 7.72
N ILE A 81 -0.72 -7.64 6.74
CA ILE A 81 -0.51 -6.27 6.24
C ILE A 81 -1.77 -5.71 5.55
N PHE A 82 -2.56 -6.55 4.86
CA PHE A 82 -3.82 -6.14 4.24
C PHE A 82 -4.86 -5.71 5.28
N GLU A 83 -4.94 -6.43 6.40
CA GLU A 83 -5.82 -6.12 7.53
C GLU A 83 -5.38 -4.84 8.27
N GLU A 84 -4.08 -4.66 8.50
CA GLU A 84 -3.58 -3.43 9.12
C GLU A 84 -3.79 -2.21 8.20
N LEU A 85 -3.57 -2.36 6.90
CA LEU A 85 -3.89 -1.33 5.91
C LEU A 85 -5.39 -1.06 5.86
N TRP A 86 -6.26 -2.06 6.01
CA TRP A 86 -7.70 -1.83 6.14
C TRP A 86 -8.00 -0.93 7.33
N LYS A 87 -7.49 -1.26 8.51
CA LYS A 87 -7.69 -0.44 9.72
C LYS A 87 -7.19 0.98 9.55
N GLY A 88 -6.08 1.18 8.83
CA GLY A 88 -5.52 2.49 8.53
C GLY A 88 -6.29 3.28 7.46
N PHE A 89 -6.90 2.60 6.48
CA PHE A 89 -7.43 3.21 5.26
C PHE A 89 -8.97 3.21 5.14
N HIS A 90 -9.67 2.38 5.92
CA HIS A 90 -11.10 2.14 5.72
C HIS A 90 -11.99 3.39 5.82
N THR A 91 -11.56 4.41 6.56
CA THR A 91 -12.34 5.63 6.80
C THR A 91 -12.40 6.56 5.60
N PHE A 92 -11.53 6.40 4.59
CA PHE A 92 -11.50 7.25 3.38
C PHE A 92 -11.62 6.48 2.07
N LEU A 93 -11.63 5.15 2.11
CA LEU A 93 -11.85 4.33 0.93
C LEU A 93 -13.35 4.10 0.73
N ASP A 94 -13.92 4.75 -0.27
CA ASP A 94 -15.22 4.34 -0.81
C ASP A 94 -15.14 2.94 -1.46
N SER A 95 -16.28 2.38 -1.85
CA SER A 95 -16.30 1.02 -2.41
C SER A 95 -15.42 0.85 -3.66
N LYS A 96 -15.29 1.89 -4.50
CA LYS A 96 -14.56 1.84 -5.77
C LYS A 96 -13.04 1.99 -5.55
N SER A 97 -12.64 2.99 -4.79
CA SER A 97 -11.27 3.25 -4.38
C SER A 97 -10.71 2.10 -3.52
N LYS A 98 -11.54 1.48 -2.68
CA LYS A 98 -11.19 0.26 -1.93
C LYS A 98 -10.80 -0.88 -2.85
N ALA A 99 -11.61 -1.20 -3.85
CA ALA A 99 -11.29 -2.27 -4.81
C ALA A 99 -9.97 -1.95 -5.54
N ARG A 100 -9.84 -0.73 -6.07
CA ARG A 100 -8.62 -0.27 -6.75
C ARG A 100 -7.37 -0.32 -5.85
N PHE A 101 -7.52 0.02 -4.58
CA PHE A 101 -6.43 -0.01 -3.60
C PHE A 101 -5.90 -1.44 -3.46
N TYR A 102 -6.77 -2.40 -3.12
CA TYR A 102 -6.35 -3.79 -2.93
C TYR A 102 -5.90 -4.48 -4.23
N GLU A 103 -6.43 -4.08 -5.39
CA GLU A 103 -5.90 -4.51 -6.70
C GLU A 103 -4.45 -4.08 -6.88
N ARG A 104 -4.13 -2.80 -6.62
CA ARG A 104 -2.76 -2.27 -6.72
C ARG A 104 -1.80 -2.97 -5.75
N LEU A 105 -2.21 -3.16 -4.49
CA LEU A 105 -1.41 -3.90 -3.50
C LEU A 105 -1.11 -5.32 -3.98
N THR A 106 -2.10 -5.97 -4.59
CA THR A 106 -1.96 -7.34 -5.12
C THR A 106 -1.00 -7.38 -6.30
N ASP A 107 -1.11 -6.45 -7.24
CA ASP A 107 -0.22 -6.38 -8.39
C ASP A 107 1.23 -6.09 -7.96
N ALA A 108 1.42 -5.24 -6.95
CA ALA A 108 2.74 -5.01 -6.36
C ALA A 108 3.32 -6.29 -5.73
N ALA A 109 2.51 -7.06 -4.99
CA ALA A 109 2.94 -8.34 -4.45
C ALA A 109 3.29 -9.36 -5.56
N LEU A 110 2.47 -9.45 -6.61
CA LEU A 110 2.71 -10.34 -7.75
C LEU A 110 3.98 -9.99 -8.52
N SER A 111 4.31 -8.70 -8.65
CA SER A 111 5.56 -8.25 -9.28
C SER A 111 6.80 -8.84 -8.60
N CYS A 112 6.72 -9.13 -7.31
CA CYS A 112 7.81 -9.72 -6.53
C CYS A 112 7.91 -11.25 -6.69
N SER A 113 6.83 -11.90 -7.14
CA SER A 113 6.75 -13.36 -7.26
C SER A 113 7.36 -13.91 -8.56
N GLY A 114 7.74 -13.03 -9.50
CA GLY A 114 8.29 -13.40 -10.81
C GLY A 114 9.82 -13.38 -10.90
N THR A 115 10.56 -12.99 -9.85
CA THR A 115 12.02 -12.88 -9.94
C THR A 115 12.70 -14.24 -9.64
N PRO A 116 13.60 -14.72 -10.53
CA PRO A 116 14.23 -16.03 -10.43
C PRO A 116 15.21 -16.22 -9.25
N GLU A 117 15.37 -15.22 -8.35
CA GLU A 117 16.21 -15.33 -7.16
C GLU A 117 15.69 -16.34 -6.12
N GLU A 118 14.43 -16.81 -6.22
CA GLU A 118 13.87 -17.76 -5.25
C GLU A 118 14.43 -19.19 -5.32
N LYS A 119 15.25 -19.53 -6.31
CA LYS A 119 15.74 -20.90 -6.54
C LYS A 119 17.11 -21.23 -5.97
N ARG A 120 17.85 -20.30 -5.37
CA ARG A 120 19.15 -20.60 -4.75
C ARG A 120 19.27 -19.98 -3.36
N ASP A 121 19.44 -20.86 -2.39
CA ASP A 121 20.13 -20.68 -1.11
C ASP A 121 19.60 -19.60 -0.14
N GLY A 122 18.93 -20.05 0.92
CA GLY A 122 18.90 -19.40 2.25
C GLY A 122 18.29 -17.99 2.38
N LYS A 123 17.91 -17.33 1.29
CA LYS A 123 17.50 -15.92 1.24
C LYS A 123 15.99 -15.68 1.50
N PHE A 124 15.34 -16.60 2.23
CA PHE A 124 13.88 -16.60 2.42
C PHE A 124 13.32 -15.37 3.17
N SER A 125 14.12 -14.76 4.06
CA SER A 125 13.69 -13.54 4.76
C SER A 125 13.58 -12.34 3.81
N LEU A 126 14.48 -12.28 2.82
CA LEU A 126 14.53 -11.19 1.84
C LEU A 126 13.37 -11.28 0.83
N SER A 127 12.92 -12.47 0.42
CA SER A 127 11.73 -12.59 -0.44
C SER A 127 10.46 -12.14 0.28
N ARG A 128 10.30 -12.49 1.57
CA ARG A 128 9.17 -12.08 2.40
C ARG A 128 9.17 -10.58 2.65
N GLN A 129 10.29 -10.04 3.13
CA GLN A 129 10.41 -8.60 3.37
C GLN A 129 10.22 -7.80 2.09
N ASN A 130 10.86 -8.20 0.97
CA ASN A 130 10.70 -7.50 -0.30
C ASN A 130 9.24 -7.48 -0.78
N LEU A 131 8.52 -8.59 -0.62
CA LEU A 131 7.09 -8.66 -0.94
C LEU A 131 6.27 -7.68 -0.10
N LEU A 132 6.49 -7.63 1.21
CA LEU A 132 5.75 -6.72 2.10
C LEU A 132 6.14 -5.26 1.88
N LEU A 133 7.41 -4.97 1.58
CA LEU A 133 7.87 -3.63 1.20
C LEU A 133 7.21 -3.17 -0.09
N ALA A 134 7.06 -4.04 -1.10
CA ALA A 134 6.38 -3.69 -2.34
C ALA A 134 4.90 -3.33 -2.11
N ILE A 135 4.20 -4.11 -1.28
CA ILE A 135 2.82 -3.79 -0.86
C ILE A 135 2.78 -2.43 -0.17
N LEU A 136 3.68 -2.18 0.78
CA LEU A 136 3.65 -0.95 1.56
C LEU A 136 3.99 0.28 0.73
N VAL A 137 4.98 0.19 -0.17
CA VAL A 137 5.28 1.24 -1.16
C VAL A 137 4.02 1.61 -1.94
N GLU A 138 3.28 0.61 -2.41
CA GLU A 138 2.09 0.87 -3.19
C GLU A 138 0.99 1.56 -2.37
N ALA A 139 0.90 1.26 -1.07
CA ALA A 139 0.02 1.98 -0.17
C ALA A 139 0.42 3.46 0.00
N VAL A 140 1.72 3.77 0.05
CA VAL A 140 2.22 5.15 0.07
C VAL A 140 1.86 5.87 -1.21
N LEU A 141 2.15 5.27 -2.37
CA LEU A 141 1.84 5.86 -3.67
C LEU A 141 0.34 6.12 -3.83
N PHE A 142 -0.50 5.19 -3.36
CA PHE A 142 -1.94 5.38 -3.37
C PHE A 142 -2.39 6.56 -2.50
N GLU A 143 -1.83 6.71 -1.29
CA GLU A 143 -2.13 7.84 -0.42
C GLU A 143 -1.73 9.18 -1.06
N GLN A 144 -0.59 9.21 -1.76
CA GLN A 144 -0.14 10.37 -2.52
C GLN A 144 -1.08 10.70 -3.70
N ASP A 145 -1.53 9.69 -4.45
CA ASP A 145 -2.49 9.86 -5.55
C ASP A 145 -3.83 10.42 -5.06
N LEU A 146 -4.29 10.00 -3.87
CA LEU A 146 -5.49 10.58 -3.26
C LEU A 146 -5.31 12.07 -2.96
N ARG A 147 -4.12 12.50 -2.50
CA ARG A 147 -3.82 13.92 -2.26
C ARG A 147 -3.89 14.76 -3.53
N THR A 148 -3.30 14.27 -4.61
CA THR A 148 -3.22 15.01 -5.88
C THR A 148 -4.55 15.05 -6.63
N SER A 149 -5.43 14.07 -6.39
CA SER A 149 -6.79 14.04 -6.94
C SER A 149 -7.81 14.88 -6.17
N SER A 150 -7.48 15.36 -4.97
CA SER A 150 -8.32 16.31 -4.23
C SER A 150 -8.22 17.70 -4.88
N PRO A 151 -9.34 18.38 -5.19
CA PRO A 151 -9.28 19.70 -5.81
C PRO A 151 -8.57 20.68 -4.85
N ALA A 152 -7.36 21.09 -5.21
CA ALA A 152 -6.68 22.17 -4.51
C ALA A 152 -7.51 23.45 -4.67
N PRO A 153 -7.63 24.29 -3.61
CA PRO A 153 -8.12 25.65 -3.80
C PRO A 153 -7.17 26.35 -4.78
N SER A 154 -7.76 26.87 -5.85
CA SER A 154 -7.06 27.51 -6.96
C SER A 154 -6.16 28.64 -6.48
N SER A 155 -4.86 28.40 -6.46
CA SER A 155 -3.85 29.46 -6.46
C SER A 155 -3.00 29.31 -7.72
N LEU A 156 -3.30 30.18 -8.69
CA LEU A 156 -2.44 30.49 -9.82
C LEU A 156 -1.05 30.88 -9.30
N SER A 157 -0.02 30.12 -9.63
CA SER A 157 1.32 30.67 -9.77
C SER A 157 2.13 29.85 -10.78
N SER A 158 2.82 30.59 -11.63
CA SER A 158 3.53 30.22 -12.84
C SER A 158 4.96 29.79 -12.54
N GLY A 159 5.53 28.89 -13.36
CA GLY A 159 6.97 28.79 -13.59
C GLY A 159 7.63 27.44 -13.26
N GLU A 160 8.07 26.76 -14.32
CA GLU A 160 9.26 25.89 -14.42
C GLU A 160 9.63 24.97 -13.23
N THR A 161 9.20 23.70 -13.27
CA THR A 161 9.91 22.53 -12.69
C THR A 161 9.49 21.21 -13.35
N ALA A 162 9.42 21.15 -14.69
CA ALA A 162 8.95 19.93 -15.37
C ALA A 162 9.92 18.73 -15.32
N ASP A 163 11.19 18.93 -14.94
CA ASP A 163 12.24 17.91 -15.08
C ASP A 163 12.65 17.25 -13.74
N THR A 164 12.46 17.93 -12.61
CA THR A 164 12.71 17.38 -11.27
C THR A 164 11.55 16.53 -10.74
N ASP A 165 10.31 16.85 -11.13
CA ASP A 165 9.10 16.15 -10.68
C ASP A 165 9.00 14.73 -11.26
N ARG A 166 9.56 14.52 -12.45
CA ARG A 166 9.59 13.20 -13.11
C ARG A 166 10.45 12.15 -12.40
N LYS A 167 11.43 12.56 -11.59
CA LYS A 167 12.30 11.65 -10.82
C LYS A 167 11.72 11.23 -9.47
N LEU A 168 10.77 11.99 -8.92
CA LEU A 168 10.11 11.70 -7.64
C LEU A 168 9.02 10.62 -7.73
N HIS A 169 8.61 10.25 -8.93
CA HIS A 169 7.51 9.29 -9.17
C HIS A 169 7.94 7.96 -9.77
N ALA A 170 9.23 7.68 -9.91
CA ALA A 170 9.68 6.37 -10.35
C ALA A 170 9.35 5.34 -9.25
N ARG A 171 8.40 4.44 -9.53
CA ARG A 171 8.00 3.36 -8.60
C ARG A 171 9.25 2.53 -8.27
N PRO A 172 9.61 2.35 -6.99
CA PRO A 172 10.82 1.59 -6.64
C PRO A 172 10.61 0.09 -6.94
N GLU A 173 11.52 -0.48 -7.72
CA GLU A 173 11.36 -1.83 -8.27
C GLU A 173 12.22 -2.86 -7.53
N THR A 174 13.39 -2.44 -7.03
CA THR A 174 14.30 -3.33 -6.30
C THR A 174 14.06 -3.28 -4.78
N PHE A 175 14.52 -4.31 -4.07
CA PHE A 175 14.46 -4.35 -2.60
C PHE A 175 15.12 -3.12 -1.96
N LEU A 176 16.32 -2.75 -2.42
CA LEU A 176 17.07 -1.63 -1.86
C LEU A 176 16.39 -0.29 -2.13
N GLU A 177 15.81 -0.11 -3.33
CA GLU A 177 15.03 1.08 -3.66
C GLU A 177 13.78 1.19 -2.78
N ARG A 178 13.02 0.11 -2.64
CA ARG A 178 11.80 0.09 -1.80
C ARG A 178 12.11 0.37 -0.34
N ARG A 179 13.21 -0.22 0.17
CA ARG A 179 13.69 0.04 1.52
C ARG A 179 14.07 1.52 1.71
N ARG A 180 14.90 2.08 0.82
CA ARG A 180 15.32 3.49 0.89
C ARG A 180 14.14 4.45 0.79
N PHE A 181 13.21 4.17 -0.11
CA PHE A 181 11.98 4.94 -0.26
C PHE A 181 11.20 4.99 1.06
N LEU A 182 10.99 3.84 1.71
CA LEU A 182 10.28 3.80 2.99
C LEU A 182 11.08 4.44 4.13
N GLU A 183 12.40 4.30 4.17
CA GLU A 183 13.26 5.00 5.13
C GLU A 183 13.15 6.54 4.97
N GLN A 184 13.04 7.05 3.74
CA GLN A 184 12.80 8.48 3.49
C GLN A 184 11.42 8.92 3.98
N VAL A 185 10.36 8.15 3.67
CA VAL A 185 9.00 8.42 4.16
C VAL A 185 8.95 8.47 5.70
N LEU A 186 9.73 7.62 6.37
CA LEU A 186 9.87 7.64 7.84
C LEU A 186 10.63 8.90 8.34
N ALA A 187 11.61 9.40 7.59
CA ALA A 187 12.45 10.53 7.97
C ALA A 187 11.77 11.90 7.79
N GLU A 188 10.90 12.06 6.80
CA GLU A 188 10.19 13.33 6.49
C GLU A 188 9.31 13.86 7.65
N VAL A 189 8.98 13.01 8.63
CA VAL A 189 8.13 13.37 9.79
C VAL A 189 8.96 13.79 11.02
N HIS A 190 10.29 13.79 10.93
CA HIS A 190 11.16 14.39 11.93
C HIS A 190 11.77 15.71 11.43
N PRO A 191 11.00 16.81 11.31
CA PRO A 191 11.61 18.12 11.40
C PRO A 191 12.09 18.27 12.85
N SER A 192 13.42 18.31 12.98
CA SER A 192 14.18 18.67 14.18
C SER A 192 13.44 19.67 15.09
N GLY A 193 12.77 19.15 16.11
CA GLY A 193 12.40 19.90 17.31
C GLY A 193 13.64 20.13 18.16
N LYS A 194 14.61 20.89 17.64
CA LYS A 194 15.69 21.51 18.42
C LYS A 194 15.58 23.01 18.23
N ASN A 195 14.61 23.61 18.90
CA ASN A 195 14.80 24.95 19.44
C ASN A 195 15.43 24.75 20.82
N ALA A 196 16.77 24.75 20.85
CA ALA A 196 17.49 25.11 22.05
C ALA A 196 17.36 26.63 22.18
N GLY A 197 16.47 27.06 23.08
CA GLY A 197 16.56 28.36 23.73
C GLY A 197 17.40 28.24 24.99
#